data_AF-A0AAN1PKL9-F1
#
_entry.id   AF-A0AAN1PKL9-F1
#
_cell.length_a   1.000
_cell.length_b   1.000
_cell.length_c   1.000
_cell.angle_alpha   90.00
_cell.angle_beta   90.00
_cell.angle_gamma   90.00
#
_symmetry.space_group_name_H-M   'P 1'
#
loop_
_entity.id
_entity.type
_entity.pdbx_description
1 polymer ?
#
loop_
_entity_poly.entity_id
_entity_poly.type
_entity_poly.pdbx_seq_one_letter_code
_entity_poly.pdbx_strand_id
1 'polypeptide(L)'
;MKLLHTLTLCLSLSAFYSQAATPKTGYFIDSPVTGLYYKTSSNLSGTTHKGAFQYHPGDVVSFFLGNDDSGYLLTTLSGQEVITPTLASTKPSRSINMTRLLLSLDSTPENRDEIVLLNKLLSDPKLQQQLQGLDLNFLDSSANQLDVELVSVKEAVEHLNQSQRYIEQHFTSEEVIFSPLNVRLRNIIINKKDWQGRACAVDLRHLDRPDYRTPVGVMSFEVTHDSLIQHPSIGDYFNGCYLNRQHAYREKTVEPLSHFEQWEGVVGCASQGCTRHDLNGFSLEDFDDEGDWKYRSVALNFDPQTQLLMGKMQGLGRKAQVAHSNKAESLWFTYPEAKGQHIAFEGIWKETQYQEQTLTERCLNIADGRVWLGPSNVSSCPLAASAYRQDVTQEYQDMWWLRNASGHAQLEQMNVMVRWFPQPYPAQYTTWEYLPAGQNWDQGILYRYQQQVSPQRDGSDRIDTYTISEFVKQQGEPS
;
A
#
# COMPACT_ATOMS: atom_id res chain seq x y z
N MET A 1 -13.29 -20.58 78.61
CA MET A 1 -12.20 -19.69 78.15
C MET A 1 -11.49 -20.35 76.97
N LYS A 2 -11.86 -19.99 75.73
CA LYS A 2 -11.11 -20.28 74.51
C LYS A 2 -11.22 -19.03 73.64
N LEU A 3 -10.08 -18.35 73.45
CA LEU A 3 -9.94 -17.13 72.67
C LEU A 3 -10.19 -17.42 71.18
N LEU A 4 -11.00 -16.57 70.54
CA LEU A 4 -11.09 -16.43 69.09
C LEU A 4 -9.86 -15.66 68.58
N HIS A 5 -9.15 -16.22 67.60
CA HIS A 5 -8.23 -15.47 66.75
C HIS A 5 -8.84 -15.34 65.36
N THR A 6 -9.40 -14.16 65.08
CA THR A 6 -9.76 -13.72 63.74
C THR A 6 -8.51 -13.26 63.01
N LEU A 7 -8.13 -14.00 61.97
CA LEU A 7 -7.04 -13.69 61.06
C LEU A 7 -7.54 -12.69 60.00
N THR A 8 -7.09 -11.44 60.08
CA THR A 8 -7.43 -10.40 59.10
C THR A 8 -6.52 -10.55 57.88
N LEU A 9 -7.07 -10.98 56.75
CA LEU A 9 -6.37 -11.08 55.47
C LEU A 9 -6.28 -9.70 54.82
N CYS A 10 -5.10 -9.09 54.84
CA CYS A 10 -4.82 -7.86 54.09
C CYS A 10 -4.70 -8.19 52.60
N LEU A 11 -5.74 -7.88 51.81
CA LEU A 11 -5.62 -7.84 50.34
C LEU A 11 -4.83 -6.59 49.94
N SER A 12 -3.56 -6.77 49.59
CA SER A 12 -2.78 -5.77 48.87
C SER A 12 -3.26 -5.71 47.42
N LEU A 13 -3.95 -4.63 47.04
CA LEU A 13 -4.17 -4.29 45.64
C LEU A 13 -2.84 -3.91 45.01
N SER A 14 -2.25 -4.82 44.24
CA SER A 14 -1.16 -4.50 43.31
C SER A 14 -1.78 -3.76 42.13
N ALA A 15 -1.67 -2.43 42.13
CA ALA A 15 -1.91 -1.64 40.94
C ALA A 15 -0.83 -2.00 39.91
N PHE A 16 -1.20 -2.74 38.87
CA PHE A 16 -0.38 -2.92 37.68
C PHE A 16 -0.29 -1.55 36.98
N TYR A 17 0.74 -0.79 37.29
CA TYR A 17 1.17 0.30 36.42
C TYR A 17 1.68 -0.34 35.13
N SER A 18 0.86 -0.29 34.08
CA SER A 18 1.32 -0.56 32.72
C SER A 18 2.38 0.49 32.40
N GLN A 19 3.64 0.09 32.38
CA GLN A 19 4.74 0.96 31.99
C GLN A 19 4.51 1.33 30.53
N ALA A 20 4.19 2.60 30.26
CA ALA A 20 4.02 3.09 28.89
C ALA A 20 5.31 2.78 28.11
N ALA A 21 5.19 2.04 27.01
CA ALA A 21 6.32 1.73 26.15
C ALA A 21 7.00 3.04 25.73
N THR A 22 8.31 3.09 25.80
CA THR A 22 9.07 4.27 25.38
C THR A 22 8.94 4.45 23.86
N PRO A 23 8.59 5.65 23.38
CA PRO A 23 8.58 5.93 21.95
C PRO A 23 9.92 5.61 21.28
N LYS A 24 9.85 5.06 20.07
CA LYS A 24 10.95 4.95 19.13
C LYS A 24 10.95 6.15 18.19
N THR A 25 12.13 6.49 17.68
CA THR A 25 12.28 7.47 16.59
C THR A 25 12.25 6.73 15.25
N GLY A 26 11.44 7.21 14.31
CA GLY A 26 11.50 6.84 12.90
C GLY A 26 11.86 8.04 12.04
N TYR A 27 12.15 7.82 10.76
CA TYR A 27 12.56 8.86 9.82
C TYR A 27 11.82 8.72 8.49
N PHE A 28 11.20 9.81 8.01
CA PHE A 28 10.69 9.92 6.66
C PHE A 28 11.80 10.39 5.70
N ILE A 29 12.20 9.54 4.77
CA ILE A 29 13.34 9.70 3.87
C ILE A 29 12.90 9.66 2.39
N ASP A 30 12.93 10.83 1.77
CA ASP A 30 13.06 11.12 0.35
C ASP A 30 14.07 12.27 0.30
N SER A 31 15.33 11.96 0.63
CA SER A 31 16.15 12.75 1.57
C SER A 31 15.41 13.03 2.89
N PRO A 32 16.09 13.31 4.02
CA PRO A 32 15.39 13.68 5.26
C PRO A 32 14.33 14.76 4.99
N VAL A 33 13.05 14.47 5.25
CA VAL A 33 11.95 15.42 4.97
C VAL A 33 11.58 16.18 6.23
N THR A 34 11.75 17.50 6.21
CA THR A 34 11.33 18.41 7.28
C THR A 34 10.00 19.06 6.92
N GLY A 35 9.07 19.11 7.88
CA GLY A 35 7.81 19.86 7.73
C GLY A 35 6.56 19.00 7.50
N LEU A 36 6.66 17.67 7.46
CA LEU A 36 5.48 16.81 7.42
C LEU A 36 4.84 16.74 8.80
N TYR A 37 3.54 17.01 8.91
CA TYR A 37 2.81 16.70 10.13
C TYR A 37 2.57 15.18 10.20
N TYR A 38 2.71 14.58 11.38
CA TYR A 38 2.40 13.18 11.60
C TYR A 38 1.50 12.97 12.81
N LYS A 39 0.71 11.91 12.77
CA LYS A 39 -0.12 11.43 13.89
C LYS A 39 -0.12 9.91 13.92
N THR A 40 0.01 9.33 15.11
CA THR A 40 0.02 7.88 15.30
C THR A 40 -1.30 7.38 15.91
N SER A 41 -1.58 6.10 15.77
CA SER A 41 -2.71 5.42 16.41
C SER A 41 -2.69 5.51 17.94
N SER A 42 -1.52 5.70 18.56
CA SER A 42 -1.37 5.96 20.00
C SER A 42 -1.51 7.43 20.39
N ASN A 43 -1.85 8.31 19.43
CA ASN A 43 -1.98 9.77 19.57
C ASN A 43 -0.66 10.53 19.80
N LEU A 44 0.49 9.94 19.44
CA LEU A 44 1.70 10.75 19.26
C LEU A 44 1.52 11.59 18.00
N SER A 45 1.97 12.84 18.04
CA SER A 45 1.89 13.73 16.89
C SER A 45 2.98 14.78 16.93
N GLY A 46 3.32 15.33 15.78
CA GLY A 46 4.27 16.43 15.67
C GLY A 46 4.56 16.76 14.21
N THR A 47 5.63 17.51 13.99
CA THR A 47 6.14 17.80 12.65
C THR A 47 7.53 17.20 12.52
N THR A 48 7.83 16.60 11.36
CA THR A 48 9.14 16.01 11.11
C THR A 48 10.23 17.08 11.10
N HIS A 49 11.37 16.74 11.69
CA HIS A 49 12.60 17.54 11.60
C HIS A 49 13.75 16.61 11.23
N LYS A 50 14.38 16.87 10.08
CA LYS A 50 15.31 15.95 9.40
C LYS A 50 14.71 14.55 9.25
N GLY A 51 13.45 14.49 8.83
CA GLY A 51 12.68 13.25 8.71
C GLY A 51 12.17 12.67 10.04
N ALA A 52 12.71 13.07 11.20
CA ALA A 52 12.44 12.37 12.46
C ALA A 52 10.99 12.52 12.94
N PHE A 53 10.37 11.41 13.35
CA PHE A 53 9.06 11.32 14.00
C PHE A 53 9.09 10.31 15.15
N GLN A 54 8.09 10.35 16.04
CA GLN A 54 7.99 9.43 17.18
C GLN A 54 6.83 8.45 16.99
N TYR A 55 7.04 7.19 17.34
CA TYR A 55 6.01 6.15 17.29
C TYR A 55 6.25 5.07 18.36
N HIS A 56 5.19 4.38 18.79
CA HIS A 56 5.32 3.15 19.56
C HIS A 56 5.37 1.94 18.61
N PRO A 57 6.13 0.87 18.92
CA PRO A 57 5.99 -0.38 18.19
C PRO A 57 4.54 -0.84 18.18
N GLY A 58 4.01 -1.20 17.02
CA GLY A 58 2.58 -1.47 16.84
C GLY A 58 1.78 -0.29 16.28
N ASP A 59 2.32 0.93 16.32
CA ASP A 59 1.58 2.09 15.81
C ASP A 59 1.41 2.05 14.30
N VAL A 60 0.28 2.59 13.85
CA VAL A 60 0.10 3.10 12.50
C VAL A 60 0.33 4.61 12.52
N VAL A 61 0.99 5.14 11.51
CA VAL A 61 1.37 6.55 11.38
C VAL A 61 0.78 7.12 10.11
N SER A 62 0.13 8.28 10.22
CA SER A 62 -0.38 9.07 9.11
C SER A 62 0.48 10.31 8.92
N PHE A 63 0.87 10.62 7.68
CA PHE A 63 1.66 11.81 7.33
C PHE A 63 0.82 12.77 6.48
N PHE A 64 0.92 14.06 6.78
CA PHE A 64 0.11 15.10 6.16
C PHE A 64 0.99 16.25 5.65
N LEU A 65 0.61 16.80 4.49
CA LEU A 65 1.07 18.08 4.00
C LEU A 65 0.13 19.16 4.57
N GLY A 66 0.49 19.69 5.74
CA GLY A 66 -0.30 20.68 6.48
C GLY A 66 0.27 20.93 7.87
N ASN A 67 -0.39 21.79 8.66
CA ASN A 67 0.03 22.06 10.04
C ASN A 67 -0.47 21.01 11.05
N ASP A 68 -1.52 20.28 10.69
CA ASP A 68 -2.21 19.30 11.52
C ASP A 68 -2.87 18.20 10.65
N ASP A 69 -3.69 17.36 11.27
CA ASP A 69 -4.40 16.24 10.63
C ASP A 69 -5.60 16.68 9.76
N SER A 70 -5.83 17.98 9.58
CA SER A 70 -6.77 18.52 8.58
C SER A 70 -6.13 18.78 7.22
N GLY A 71 -4.79 18.70 7.12
CA GLY A 71 -4.04 18.86 5.87
C GLY A 71 -4.24 17.71 4.89
N TYR A 72 -3.60 17.81 3.72
CA TYR A 72 -3.63 16.75 2.72
C TYR A 72 -2.94 15.48 3.24
N LEU A 73 -3.69 14.38 3.36
CA LEU A 73 -3.16 13.08 3.76
C LEU A 73 -2.24 12.53 2.67
N LEU A 74 -0.95 12.45 2.97
CA LEU A 74 0.05 11.91 2.05
C LEU A 74 0.00 10.37 2.04
N THR A 75 -0.02 9.76 3.22
CA THR A 75 -0.04 8.31 3.40
C THR A 75 -0.37 7.91 4.85
N THR A 76 -0.82 6.66 5.04
CA THR A 76 -0.98 6.00 6.33
C THR A 76 -0.42 4.58 6.22
N LEU A 77 0.46 4.21 7.15
CA LEU A 77 1.19 2.94 7.15
C LEU A 77 1.70 2.58 8.54
N SER A 78 2.15 1.34 8.74
CA SER A 78 2.80 0.92 9.99
C SER A 78 4.02 1.80 10.32
N GLY A 79 4.13 2.21 11.57
CA GLY A 79 5.28 2.93 12.11
C GLY A 79 6.53 2.07 12.09
N GLN A 80 7.59 2.60 11.48
CA GLN A 80 8.86 1.92 11.26
C GLN A 80 10.02 2.90 11.42
N GLU A 81 11.24 2.38 11.56
CA GLU A 81 12.45 3.21 11.68
C GLU A 81 12.67 4.08 10.44
N VAL A 82 12.39 3.56 9.24
CA VAL A 82 12.53 4.29 7.99
C VAL A 82 11.26 4.16 7.18
N ILE A 83 10.70 5.30 6.79
CA ILE A 83 9.59 5.42 5.85
C ILE A 83 10.10 6.20 4.64
N THR A 84 9.82 5.72 3.45
CA THR A 84 10.17 6.41 2.19
C THR A 84 8.96 6.33 1.25
N PRO A 85 8.82 7.20 0.23
CA PRO A 85 7.67 7.18 -0.67
C PRO A 85 7.40 5.82 -1.31
N THR A 86 8.40 4.94 -1.45
CA THR A 86 8.22 3.58 -1.94
C THR A 86 7.43 2.67 -0.98
N LEU A 87 7.45 2.90 0.34
CA LEU A 87 6.59 2.20 1.31
C LEU A 87 5.15 2.73 1.32
N ALA A 88 4.97 4.01 0.96
CA ALA A 88 3.75 4.77 1.23
C ALA A 88 2.54 4.42 0.33
N SER A 89 2.69 3.51 -0.64
CA SER A 89 1.65 3.14 -1.60
C SER A 89 1.92 1.79 -2.25
N THR A 90 0.84 1.09 -2.63
CA THR A 90 0.91 -0.14 -3.44
C THR A 90 1.09 0.12 -4.93
N LYS A 91 1.12 1.38 -5.39
CA LYS A 91 1.28 1.71 -6.82
C LYS A 91 2.65 2.35 -7.07
N PRO A 92 3.45 1.80 -8.01
CA PRO A 92 4.73 2.41 -8.41
C PRO A 92 4.61 3.90 -8.77
N SER A 93 3.62 4.23 -9.61
CA SER A 93 3.43 5.60 -10.11
C SER A 93 3.13 6.58 -8.99
N ARG A 94 2.34 6.18 -7.99
CA ARG A 94 2.00 7.01 -6.82
C ARG A 94 3.22 7.30 -5.96
N SER A 95 4.14 6.34 -5.78
CA SER A 95 5.39 6.59 -5.05
C SER A 95 6.30 7.59 -5.77
N ILE A 96 6.48 7.45 -7.08
CA ILE A 96 7.27 8.41 -7.85
C ILE A 96 6.61 9.79 -7.83
N ASN A 97 5.29 9.87 -7.98
CA ASN A 97 4.56 11.13 -7.95
C ASN A 97 4.54 11.78 -6.57
N MET A 98 4.58 10.99 -5.49
CA MET A 98 4.79 11.51 -4.14
C MET A 98 6.15 12.21 -4.04
N THR A 99 7.22 11.59 -4.53
CA THR A 99 8.55 12.23 -4.60
C THR A 99 8.55 13.49 -5.46
N ARG A 100 7.91 13.45 -6.63
CA ARG A 100 7.77 14.64 -7.49
C ARG A 100 7.09 15.78 -6.73
N LEU A 101 6.01 15.51 -6.02
CA LEU A 101 5.30 16.50 -5.23
C LEU A 101 6.20 17.07 -4.11
N LEU A 102 6.87 16.20 -3.34
CA LEU A 102 7.74 16.64 -2.25
C LEU A 102 8.90 17.51 -2.75
N LEU A 103 9.57 17.11 -3.83
CA LEU A 103 10.66 17.88 -4.43
C LEU A 103 10.19 19.20 -5.06
N SER A 104 8.96 19.25 -5.60
CA SER A 104 8.37 20.49 -6.13
C SER A 104 7.92 21.47 -5.06
N LEU A 105 7.61 20.98 -3.86
CA LEU A 105 7.26 21.81 -2.70
C LEU A 105 8.48 22.19 -1.85
N ASP A 106 9.65 21.66 -2.18
CA ASP A 106 10.90 21.95 -1.49
C ASP A 106 11.27 23.43 -1.62
N SER A 107 11.56 24.06 -0.49
CA SER A 107 12.03 25.44 -0.45
C SER A 107 13.53 25.61 -0.63
N THR A 108 14.27 24.50 -0.60
CA THR A 108 15.72 24.48 -0.83
C THR A 108 16.11 23.55 -1.98
N PRO A 109 15.51 23.68 -3.19
CA PRO A 109 15.66 22.70 -4.27
C PRO A 109 17.10 22.53 -4.78
N GLU A 110 17.96 23.51 -4.55
CA GLU A 110 19.40 23.48 -4.87
C GLU A 110 20.21 22.60 -3.90
N ASN A 111 19.66 22.29 -2.73
CA ASN A 111 20.26 21.43 -1.71
C ASN A 111 19.43 20.14 -1.56
N ARG A 112 19.89 19.07 -2.21
CA ARG A 112 19.19 17.77 -2.17
C ARG A 112 19.48 16.93 -0.92
N ASP A 113 20.26 17.44 0.04
CA ASP A 113 20.55 16.73 1.30
C ASP A 113 19.35 16.69 2.27
N GLU A 114 18.36 17.58 2.09
CA GLU A 114 17.16 17.68 2.92
C GLU A 114 16.02 18.31 2.10
N ILE A 115 14.81 17.75 2.18
CA ILE A 115 13.61 18.41 1.64
C ILE A 115 12.99 19.26 2.75
N VAL A 116 12.87 20.57 2.53
CA VAL A 116 12.32 21.50 3.52
C VAL A 116 10.98 22.05 3.06
N LEU A 117 9.91 21.54 3.65
CA LEU A 117 8.54 21.98 3.38
C LEU A 117 8.19 23.18 4.28
N LEU A 118 7.86 24.32 3.66
CA LEU A 118 7.53 25.54 4.41
C LEU A 118 6.11 25.50 4.97
N ASN A 119 5.97 25.51 6.30
CA ASN A 119 4.66 25.57 6.97
C ASN A 119 3.79 26.72 6.46
N LYS A 120 4.36 27.88 6.13
CA LYS A 120 3.60 29.02 5.59
C LYS A 120 2.93 28.70 4.26
N LEU A 121 3.62 27.97 3.38
CA LEU A 121 3.06 27.52 2.09
C LEU A 121 1.98 26.46 2.34
N LEU A 122 2.27 25.49 3.20
CA LEU A 122 1.30 24.43 3.56
C LEU A 122 0.10 24.94 4.36
N SER A 123 0.17 26.14 4.95
CA SER A 123 -0.97 26.79 5.62
C SER A 123 -1.88 27.55 4.67
N ASP A 124 -1.51 27.71 3.40
CA ASP A 124 -2.31 28.46 2.43
C ASP A 124 -3.61 27.69 2.12
N PRO A 125 -4.80 28.25 2.42
CA PRO A 125 -6.06 27.56 2.16
C PRO A 125 -6.29 27.22 0.69
N LYS A 126 -5.78 28.04 -0.24
CA LYS A 126 -5.89 27.79 -1.68
C LYS A 126 -5.02 26.60 -2.07
N LEU A 127 -3.79 26.52 -1.56
CA LEU A 127 -2.93 25.37 -1.82
C LEU A 127 -3.52 24.10 -1.21
N GLN A 128 -4.00 24.15 0.02
CA GLN A 128 -4.65 23.00 0.67
C GLN A 128 -5.85 22.51 -0.15
N GLN A 129 -6.68 23.42 -0.66
CA GLN A 129 -7.78 23.07 -1.54
C GLN A 129 -7.31 22.41 -2.85
N GLN A 130 -6.22 22.90 -3.46
CA GLN A 130 -5.63 22.30 -4.66
C GLN A 130 -5.04 20.91 -4.38
N LEU A 131 -4.35 20.74 -3.25
CA LEU A 131 -3.80 19.45 -2.82
C LEU A 131 -4.91 18.42 -2.58
N GLN A 132 -6.03 18.82 -1.96
CA GLN A 132 -7.17 17.91 -1.73
C GLN A 132 -7.80 17.36 -3.02
N GLY A 133 -7.66 18.06 -4.15
CA GLY A 133 -8.09 17.57 -5.47
C GLY A 133 -7.04 16.73 -6.21
N LEU A 134 -5.85 16.56 -5.64
CA LEU A 134 -4.72 15.91 -6.29
C LEU A 134 -4.83 14.38 -6.23
N ASP A 135 -4.72 13.73 -7.40
CA ASP A 135 -4.53 12.29 -7.48
C ASP A 135 -3.07 11.96 -7.77
N LEU A 136 -2.34 11.54 -6.74
CA LEU A 136 -0.94 11.11 -6.90
C LEU A 136 -0.78 9.90 -7.82
N ASN A 137 -1.82 9.13 -8.13
CA ASN A 137 -1.72 8.06 -9.13
C ASN A 137 -1.56 8.61 -10.56
N PHE A 138 -2.07 9.82 -10.81
CA PHE A 138 -2.07 10.50 -12.11
C PHE A 138 -1.76 12.00 -11.91
N LEU A 139 -0.56 12.27 -11.40
CA LEU A 139 -0.15 13.62 -11.02
C LEU A 139 -0.19 14.59 -12.21
N ASP A 140 0.32 14.20 -13.38
CA ASP A 140 0.38 15.08 -14.55
C ASP A 140 -0.99 15.57 -15.04
N SER A 141 -2.04 14.78 -14.88
CA SER A 141 -3.41 15.18 -15.24
C SER A 141 -4.10 15.97 -14.13
N SER A 142 -3.80 15.69 -12.86
CA SER A 142 -4.48 16.32 -11.72
C SER A 142 -3.81 17.60 -11.23
N ALA A 143 -2.50 17.74 -11.43
CA ALA A 143 -1.70 18.86 -10.96
C ALA A 143 -1.82 20.14 -11.81
N ASN A 144 -2.63 20.15 -12.88
CA ASN A 144 -2.91 21.36 -13.65
C ASN A 144 -3.44 22.53 -12.78
N GLN A 145 -3.96 22.20 -11.60
CA GLN A 145 -4.46 23.17 -10.63
C GLN A 145 -3.38 23.64 -9.65
N LEU A 146 -2.25 22.93 -9.51
CA LEU A 146 -1.16 23.35 -8.64
C LEU A 146 -0.31 24.41 -9.36
N ASP A 147 -0.13 25.56 -8.73
CA ASP A 147 0.70 26.66 -9.25
C ASP A 147 2.19 26.42 -8.92
N VAL A 148 2.69 25.21 -9.22
CA VAL A 148 4.07 24.77 -8.97
C VAL A 148 4.61 24.02 -10.18
N GLU A 149 5.89 24.22 -10.48
CA GLU A 149 6.57 23.45 -11.52
C GLU A 149 6.85 22.03 -10.99
N LEU A 150 6.28 21.03 -11.67
CA LEU A 150 6.47 19.65 -11.27
C LEU A 150 7.84 19.12 -11.69
N VAL A 151 8.56 18.53 -10.73
CA VAL A 151 9.75 17.74 -11.00
C VAL A 151 9.42 16.59 -11.95
N SER A 152 10.34 16.28 -12.87
CA SER A 152 10.12 15.23 -13.87
C SER A 152 10.16 13.82 -13.25
N VAL A 153 9.53 12.84 -13.89
CA VAL A 153 9.59 11.42 -13.49
C VAL A 153 11.04 10.92 -13.41
N LYS A 154 11.87 11.28 -14.39
CA LYS A 154 13.28 10.87 -14.45
C LYS A 154 14.07 11.39 -13.25
N GLU A 155 13.88 12.67 -12.91
CA GLU A 155 14.55 13.29 -11.78
C GLU A 155 14.09 12.69 -10.45
N ALA A 156 12.79 12.47 -10.26
CA ALA A 156 12.27 11.81 -9.05
C ALA A 156 12.78 10.38 -8.87
N VAL A 157 12.90 9.60 -9.96
CA VAL A 157 13.47 8.24 -9.91
C VAL A 157 14.95 8.27 -9.53
N GLU A 158 15.72 9.21 -10.09
CA GLU A 158 17.13 9.38 -9.72
C GLU A 158 17.26 9.82 -8.25
N HIS A 159 16.37 10.70 -7.78
CA HIS A 159 16.32 11.13 -6.39
C HIS A 159 16.00 9.99 -5.42
N LEU A 160 15.04 9.12 -5.75
CA LEU A 160 14.74 7.93 -4.96
C LEU A 160 15.94 6.98 -4.88
N ASN A 161 16.68 6.82 -5.98
CA ASN A 161 17.91 6.03 -6.01
C ASN A 161 19.01 6.63 -5.11
N GLN A 162 19.13 7.97 -5.06
CA GLN A 162 20.05 8.66 -4.16
C GLN A 162 19.60 8.53 -2.69
N SER A 163 18.30 8.66 -2.44
CA SER A 163 17.71 8.44 -1.11
C SER A 163 17.94 7.02 -0.61
N GLN A 164 17.87 6.02 -1.49
CA GLN A 164 18.18 4.63 -1.14
C GLN A 164 19.65 4.48 -0.70
N ARG A 165 20.60 5.10 -1.41
CA ARG A 165 22.01 5.09 -0.99
C ARG A 165 22.21 5.77 0.36
N TYR A 166 21.51 6.89 0.61
CA TYR A 166 21.52 7.53 1.92
C TYR A 166 21.01 6.57 3.01
N ILE A 167 19.91 5.85 2.73
CA ILE A 167 19.34 4.86 3.64
C ILE A 167 20.35 3.76 3.96
N GLU A 168 21.01 3.19 2.95
CA GLU A 168 22.03 2.16 3.11
C GLU A 168 23.23 2.63 3.94
N GLN A 169 23.61 3.90 3.82
CA GLN A 169 24.73 4.46 4.57
C GLN A 169 24.41 4.76 6.04
N HIS A 170 23.15 5.06 6.36
CA HIS A 170 22.76 5.59 7.68
C HIS A 170 21.85 4.66 8.50
N PHE A 171 21.18 3.70 7.87
CA PHE A 171 20.19 2.83 8.50
C PHE A 171 20.46 1.34 8.20
N THR A 172 21.75 0.98 8.13
CA THR A 172 22.17 -0.43 8.07
C THR A 172 22.06 -1.07 9.45
N SER A 173 21.51 -2.28 9.47
CA SER A 173 21.36 -3.09 10.67
C SER A 173 21.49 -4.56 10.31
N GLU A 174 22.26 -5.29 11.10
CA GLU A 174 22.38 -6.76 11.05
C GLU A 174 21.22 -7.46 11.79
N GLU A 175 20.25 -6.71 12.31
CA GLU A 175 19.08 -7.27 12.96
C GLU A 175 18.23 -8.06 11.96
N VAL A 176 18.04 -9.35 12.25
CA VAL A 176 17.11 -10.20 11.51
C VAL A 176 15.69 -9.81 11.87
N ILE A 177 14.98 -9.23 10.90
CA ILE A 177 13.58 -8.80 11.02
C ILE A 177 12.58 -9.85 10.50
N PHE A 178 13.07 -10.84 9.74
CA PHE A 178 12.24 -11.93 9.22
C PHE A 178 13.04 -13.20 8.99
N SER A 179 12.49 -14.37 9.30
CA SER A 179 13.15 -15.67 9.11
C SER A 179 12.26 -16.58 8.26
N PRO A 180 12.43 -16.60 6.92
CA PRO A 180 11.56 -17.37 6.02
C PRO A 180 11.98 -18.83 5.84
N LEU A 181 13.09 -19.28 6.44
CA LEU A 181 13.58 -20.64 6.28
C LEU A 181 12.55 -21.67 6.77
N ASN A 182 12.22 -22.64 5.92
CA ASN A 182 11.19 -23.66 6.13
C ASN A 182 9.79 -23.08 6.41
N VAL A 183 9.53 -21.85 5.95
CA VAL A 183 8.21 -21.23 5.97
C VAL A 183 7.62 -21.33 4.57
N ARG A 184 6.41 -21.86 4.47
CA ARG A 184 5.65 -21.82 3.23
C ARG A 184 5.13 -20.39 3.00
N LEU A 185 5.65 -19.76 1.95
CA LEU A 185 5.33 -18.40 1.54
C LEU A 185 4.35 -18.41 0.37
N ARG A 186 3.42 -17.46 0.40
CA ARG A 186 2.56 -17.14 -0.72
C ARG A 186 3.06 -15.87 -1.38
N ASN A 187 3.18 -15.89 -2.70
CA ASN A 187 3.46 -14.71 -3.51
C ASN A 187 2.28 -14.45 -4.44
N ILE A 188 1.65 -13.28 -4.30
CA ILE A 188 0.58 -12.81 -5.16
C ILE A 188 1.18 -11.77 -6.10
N ILE A 189 0.97 -11.88 -7.41
CA ILE A 189 1.38 -10.88 -8.38
C ILE A 189 0.14 -10.27 -9.04
N ILE A 190 0.08 -8.95 -9.12
CA ILE A 190 -1.02 -8.19 -9.70
C ILE A 190 -0.45 -7.29 -10.80
N ASN A 191 -0.76 -7.63 -12.06
CA ASN A 191 -0.46 -6.75 -13.19
C ASN A 191 -1.41 -5.56 -13.16
N LYS A 192 -0.86 -4.35 -13.16
CA LYS A 192 -1.61 -3.08 -13.19
C LYS A 192 -1.69 -2.53 -14.60
N LYS A 193 -0.58 -2.60 -15.34
CA LYS A 193 -0.51 -2.25 -16.76
C LYS A 193 0.38 -3.24 -17.50
N ASP A 194 0.04 -3.51 -18.76
CA ASP A 194 0.92 -4.26 -19.64
C ASP A 194 2.05 -3.39 -20.24
N TRP A 195 2.94 -3.99 -21.02
CA TRP A 195 4.09 -3.30 -21.63
C TRP A 195 3.71 -2.14 -22.58
N GLN A 196 2.49 -2.14 -23.14
CA GLN A 196 1.97 -1.04 -23.96
C GLN A 196 1.42 0.11 -23.10
N GLY A 197 1.11 -0.16 -21.83
CA GLY A 197 0.48 0.76 -20.91
C GLY A 197 -1.05 0.64 -20.88
N ARG A 198 -1.62 -0.50 -21.30
CA ARG A 198 -3.05 -0.77 -21.17
C ARG A 198 -3.39 -1.16 -19.73
N ALA A 199 -4.50 -0.66 -19.21
CA ALA A 199 -4.92 -0.91 -17.84
C ALA A 199 -5.41 -2.35 -17.68
N CYS A 200 -4.86 -3.06 -16.71
CA CYS A 200 -5.25 -4.42 -16.39
C CYS A 200 -6.38 -4.42 -15.35
N ALA A 201 -7.57 -4.85 -15.77
CA ALA A 201 -8.77 -4.83 -14.93
C ALA A 201 -9.47 -6.19 -14.87
N VAL A 202 -10.11 -6.46 -13.74
CA VAL A 202 -11.06 -7.57 -13.56
C VAL A 202 -12.45 -7.11 -14.02
N ASP A 203 -12.98 -7.70 -15.10
CA ASP A 203 -14.35 -7.47 -15.58
C ASP A 203 -15.33 -8.31 -14.75
N LEU A 204 -16.09 -7.64 -13.89
CA LEU A 204 -16.94 -8.30 -12.90
C LEU A 204 -18.04 -9.17 -13.53
N ARG A 205 -18.41 -8.94 -14.80
CA ARG A 205 -19.41 -9.76 -15.52
C ARG A 205 -18.91 -11.17 -15.84
N HIS A 206 -17.61 -11.41 -15.73
CA HIS A 206 -16.99 -12.68 -16.12
C HIS A 206 -16.45 -13.47 -14.93
N LEU A 207 -16.59 -12.97 -13.70
CA LEU A 207 -16.05 -13.61 -12.50
C LEU A 207 -16.50 -15.07 -12.32
N ASP A 208 -17.73 -15.38 -12.68
CA ASP A 208 -18.29 -16.74 -12.52
C ASP A 208 -17.95 -17.68 -13.69
N ARG A 209 -17.25 -17.18 -14.72
CA ARG A 209 -16.85 -17.99 -15.87
C ARG A 209 -15.57 -18.78 -15.53
N PRO A 210 -15.57 -20.12 -15.62
CA PRO A 210 -14.41 -20.93 -15.24
C PRO A 210 -13.12 -20.61 -16.02
N ASP A 211 -13.25 -20.17 -17.27
CA ASP A 211 -12.16 -19.84 -18.18
C ASP A 211 -11.71 -18.38 -18.10
N TYR A 212 -12.37 -17.56 -17.29
CA TYR A 212 -11.99 -16.16 -17.11
C TYR A 212 -10.61 -16.05 -16.44
N ARG A 213 -9.76 -15.22 -17.04
CA ARG A 213 -8.39 -14.99 -16.62
C ARG A 213 -8.31 -13.57 -16.06
N THR A 214 -7.77 -13.46 -14.86
CA THR A 214 -7.57 -12.19 -14.18
C THR A 214 -6.13 -11.70 -14.39
N PRO A 215 -5.83 -10.43 -14.08
CA PRO A 215 -4.46 -9.92 -13.99
C PRO A 215 -3.77 -10.30 -12.68
N VAL A 216 -4.24 -11.35 -12.00
CA VAL A 216 -3.71 -11.81 -10.71
C VAL A 216 -3.14 -13.22 -10.87
N GLY A 217 -1.89 -13.39 -10.47
CA GLY A 217 -1.16 -14.65 -10.39
C GLY A 217 -0.84 -14.99 -8.94
N VAL A 218 -0.68 -16.28 -8.64
CA VAL A 218 -0.35 -16.75 -7.30
C VAL A 218 0.66 -17.89 -7.37
N MET A 219 1.69 -17.78 -6.55
CA MET A 219 2.72 -18.78 -6.32
C MET A 219 2.77 -19.16 -4.84
N SER A 220 3.15 -20.40 -4.57
CA SER A 220 3.36 -20.96 -3.24
C SER A 220 4.72 -21.61 -3.21
N PHE A 221 5.63 -21.16 -2.37
CA PHE A 221 6.99 -21.68 -2.33
C PHE A 221 7.54 -21.76 -0.91
N GLU A 222 8.60 -22.53 -0.71
CA GLU A 222 9.29 -22.69 0.56
C GLU A 222 10.80 -22.71 0.29
N VAL A 223 11.56 -21.96 1.08
CA VAL A 223 13.04 -22.00 1.02
C VAL A 223 13.53 -22.86 2.17
N THR A 224 14.23 -23.94 1.85
CA THR A 224 14.89 -24.81 2.83
C THR A 224 16.39 -24.52 2.87
N HIS A 225 17.16 -25.27 3.65
CA HIS A 225 18.60 -25.03 3.74
C HIS A 225 19.35 -25.27 2.42
N ASP A 226 18.88 -26.20 1.58
CA ASP A 226 19.56 -26.64 0.36
C ASP A 226 18.70 -26.55 -0.90
N SER A 227 17.41 -26.21 -0.77
CA SER A 227 16.45 -26.26 -1.88
C SER A 227 15.43 -25.13 -1.84
N LEU A 228 15.06 -24.62 -3.01
CA LEU A 228 13.82 -23.87 -3.25
C LEU A 228 12.74 -24.86 -3.70
N ILE A 229 11.64 -24.92 -2.96
CA ILE A 229 10.50 -25.78 -3.24
C ILE A 229 9.36 -24.92 -3.77
N GLN A 230 8.94 -25.14 -5.01
CA GLN A 230 7.73 -24.53 -5.55
C GLN A 230 6.58 -25.53 -5.47
N HIS A 231 5.49 -25.12 -4.84
CA HIS A 231 4.27 -25.92 -4.68
C HIS A 231 3.27 -25.66 -5.82
N PRO A 232 2.31 -26.58 -6.02
CA PRO A 232 1.24 -26.38 -6.99
C PRO A 232 0.48 -25.07 -6.78
N SER A 233 0.32 -24.29 -7.84
CA SER A 233 -0.37 -23.00 -7.82
C SER A 233 -0.81 -22.60 -9.24
N ILE A 234 -1.61 -21.53 -9.36
CA ILE A 234 -2.07 -21.04 -10.67
C ILE A 234 -0.96 -20.38 -11.52
N GLY A 235 0.19 -20.09 -10.90
CA GLY A 235 1.34 -19.45 -11.52
C GLY A 235 1.16 -17.94 -11.69
N ASP A 236 2.14 -17.35 -12.36
CA ASP A 236 2.33 -15.91 -12.52
C ASP A 236 2.76 -15.52 -13.95
N TYR A 237 2.66 -16.44 -14.90
CA TYR A 237 2.95 -16.13 -16.29
C TYR A 237 1.77 -15.38 -16.92
N PHE A 238 1.98 -14.17 -17.41
CA PHE A 238 0.93 -13.34 -18.04
C PHE A 238 1.13 -13.19 -19.55
N ASN A 239 0.03 -13.16 -20.30
CA ASN A 239 -0.01 -12.64 -21.66
C ASN A 239 -0.72 -11.28 -21.65
N GLY A 240 0.06 -10.21 -21.61
CA GLY A 240 -0.45 -8.86 -21.34
C GLY A 240 -1.08 -8.80 -19.94
N CYS A 241 -2.37 -8.46 -19.88
CA CYS A 241 -3.11 -8.38 -18.62
C CYS A 241 -3.72 -9.71 -18.15
N TYR A 242 -3.55 -10.82 -18.89
CA TYR A 242 -4.28 -12.05 -18.60
C TYR A 242 -3.36 -13.19 -18.21
N LEU A 243 -3.63 -13.81 -17.06
CA LEU A 243 -2.88 -14.96 -16.58
C LEU A 243 -2.96 -16.14 -17.57
N ASN A 244 -1.81 -16.71 -17.90
CA ASN A 244 -1.71 -17.91 -18.71
C ASN A 244 -1.69 -19.19 -17.86
N ARG A 245 -2.87 -19.75 -17.60
CA ARG A 245 -3.03 -21.01 -16.86
C ARG A 245 -2.38 -22.25 -17.51
N GLN A 246 -1.88 -22.17 -18.75
CA GLN A 246 -1.10 -23.26 -19.34
C GLN A 246 0.25 -23.44 -18.63
N HIS A 247 0.79 -22.38 -18.05
CA HIS A 247 2.05 -22.35 -17.28
C HIS A 247 1.79 -22.44 -15.77
N ALA A 248 0.64 -22.97 -15.35
CA ALA A 248 0.38 -23.21 -13.93
C ALA A 248 1.32 -24.29 -13.39
N TYR A 249 1.81 -24.10 -12.16
CA TYR A 249 2.60 -25.10 -11.45
C TYR A 249 1.65 -26.23 -11.00
N ARG A 250 1.71 -27.39 -11.65
CA ARG A 250 0.78 -28.51 -11.39
C ARG A 250 1.29 -29.48 -10.33
N GLU A 251 2.59 -29.58 -10.21
CA GLU A 251 3.28 -30.51 -9.33
C GLU A 251 4.32 -29.76 -8.51
N LYS A 252 4.75 -30.37 -7.41
CA LYS A 252 5.83 -29.85 -6.58
C LYS A 252 7.14 -29.94 -7.38
N THR A 253 7.82 -28.82 -7.55
CA THR A 253 9.19 -28.79 -8.08
C THR A 253 10.18 -28.44 -6.97
N VAL A 254 11.38 -28.99 -7.05
CA VAL A 254 12.45 -28.80 -6.06
C VAL A 254 13.72 -28.50 -6.83
N GLU A 255 14.31 -27.35 -6.56
CA GLU A 255 15.54 -26.90 -7.21
C GLU A 255 16.61 -26.61 -6.14
N PRO A 256 17.89 -26.97 -6.37
CA PRO A 256 18.96 -26.63 -5.45
C PRO A 256 19.04 -25.12 -5.18
N LEU A 257 19.18 -24.72 -3.92
CA LEU A 257 19.29 -23.33 -3.53
C LEU A 257 20.52 -22.64 -4.14
N SER A 258 21.56 -23.43 -4.48
CA SER A 258 22.76 -22.93 -5.18
C SER A 258 22.47 -22.28 -6.54
N HIS A 259 21.32 -22.58 -7.17
CA HIS A 259 20.91 -21.91 -8.42
C HIS A 259 20.43 -20.46 -8.18
N PHE A 260 20.17 -20.10 -6.93
CA PHE A 260 19.57 -18.82 -6.52
C PHE A 260 20.51 -17.97 -5.66
N GLU A 261 21.82 -18.27 -5.63
CA GLU A 261 22.81 -17.56 -4.78
C GLU A 261 22.89 -16.05 -5.04
N GLN A 262 22.50 -15.60 -6.23
CA GLN A 262 22.48 -14.18 -6.61
C GLN A 262 21.11 -13.51 -6.42
N TRP A 263 20.10 -14.24 -5.96
CA TRP A 263 18.77 -13.65 -5.76
C TRP A 263 18.78 -12.77 -4.51
N GLU A 264 18.15 -11.61 -4.61
CA GLU A 264 17.88 -10.72 -3.48
C GLU A 264 16.53 -11.05 -2.84
N GLY A 265 16.16 -10.33 -1.78
CA GLY A 265 14.88 -10.50 -1.10
C GLY A 265 14.79 -11.81 -0.33
N VAL A 266 13.55 -12.27 -0.08
CA VAL A 266 13.26 -13.40 0.83
C VAL A 266 13.96 -14.70 0.47
N VAL A 267 14.27 -14.95 -0.81
CA VAL A 267 15.00 -16.17 -1.22
C VAL A 267 16.48 -16.04 -0.89
N GLY A 268 17.09 -14.90 -1.21
CA GLY A 268 18.50 -14.63 -0.97
C GLY A 268 18.90 -14.68 0.50
N CYS A 269 18.10 -14.02 1.36
CA CYS A 269 18.41 -13.92 2.79
C CYS A 269 17.88 -15.09 3.63
N ALA A 270 17.15 -16.05 3.05
CA ALA A 270 16.44 -17.06 3.82
C ALA A 270 17.33 -17.87 4.77
N SER A 271 18.50 -18.29 4.29
CA SER A 271 19.41 -19.18 5.03
C SER A 271 20.05 -18.52 6.25
N GLN A 272 20.20 -17.19 6.24
CA GLN A 272 20.84 -16.41 7.30
C GLN A 272 19.83 -15.66 8.18
N GLY A 273 18.58 -15.55 7.71
CA GLY A 273 17.63 -14.59 8.24
C GLY A 273 17.77 -13.26 7.50
N CYS A 274 16.63 -12.60 7.32
CA CYS A 274 16.52 -11.40 6.51
C CYS A 274 16.57 -10.14 7.37
N THR A 275 17.47 -9.24 7.01
CA THR A 275 17.63 -7.92 7.61
C THR A 275 16.71 -6.90 6.92
N ARG A 276 16.74 -5.67 7.42
CA ARG A 276 16.09 -4.54 6.74
C ARG A 276 16.64 -4.33 5.33
N HIS A 277 17.95 -4.44 5.15
CA HIS A 277 18.62 -4.21 3.88
C HIS A 277 18.18 -5.24 2.82
N ASP A 278 18.02 -6.50 3.22
CA ASP A 278 17.63 -7.58 2.29
C ASP A 278 16.20 -7.42 1.75
N LEU A 279 15.31 -6.83 2.56
CA LEU A 279 13.87 -6.79 2.28
C LEU A 279 13.33 -5.40 1.97
N ASN A 280 14.16 -4.37 2.00
CA ASN A 280 13.78 -3.00 1.70
C ASN A 280 14.80 -2.35 0.77
N GLY A 281 14.32 -1.82 -0.34
CA GLY A 281 15.19 -1.12 -1.26
C GLY A 281 14.47 -0.51 -2.46
N PHE A 282 15.23 0.27 -3.22
CA PHE A 282 14.81 0.84 -4.49
C PHE A 282 15.97 0.73 -5.46
N SER A 283 15.73 0.23 -6.66
CA SER A 283 16.74 0.10 -7.69
C SER A 283 16.23 0.58 -9.05
N LEU A 284 17.16 1.12 -9.83
CA LEU A 284 16.99 1.38 -11.25
C LEU A 284 17.66 0.22 -12.00
N GLU A 285 16.86 -0.68 -12.55
CA GLU A 285 17.35 -1.76 -13.39
C GLU A 285 17.51 -1.28 -14.83
N ASP A 286 18.75 -1.36 -15.33
CA ASP A 286 19.15 -0.90 -16.65
C ASP A 286 20.24 -1.81 -17.22
N PHE A 287 19.85 -3.02 -17.62
CA PHE A 287 20.78 -4.07 -18.07
C PHE A 287 20.15 -4.99 -19.13
N ASP A 288 21.00 -5.73 -19.83
CA ASP A 288 20.60 -6.75 -20.80
C ASP A 288 20.43 -8.11 -20.10
N ASP A 289 19.23 -8.67 -20.16
CA ASP A 289 18.88 -9.98 -19.60
C ASP A 289 18.69 -10.97 -20.76
N GLU A 290 19.80 -11.54 -21.22
CA GLU A 290 19.83 -12.50 -22.34
C GLU A 290 19.10 -12.03 -23.62
N GLY A 291 19.18 -10.72 -23.92
CA GLY A 291 18.52 -10.09 -25.07
C GLY A 291 17.19 -9.42 -24.75
N ASP A 292 16.67 -9.59 -23.53
CA ASP A 292 15.49 -8.88 -23.01
C ASP A 292 15.89 -7.70 -22.11
N TRP A 293 16.23 -6.58 -22.75
CA TRP A 293 16.68 -5.37 -22.05
C TRP A 293 15.68 -4.87 -21.01
N LYS A 294 16.12 -4.77 -19.76
CA LYS A 294 15.36 -4.18 -18.66
C LYS A 294 15.65 -2.68 -18.58
N TYR A 295 14.60 -1.88 -18.46
CA TYR A 295 14.69 -0.47 -18.09
C TYR A 295 13.50 -0.10 -17.20
N ARG A 296 13.65 -0.29 -15.90
CA ARG A 296 12.53 -0.19 -14.95
C ARG A 296 13.01 0.21 -13.56
N SER A 297 12.13 0.82 -12.78
CA SER A 297 12.32 0.96 -11.34
C SER A 297 11.74 -0.25 -10.62
N VAL A 298 12.43 -0.77 -9.62
CA VAL A 298 11.96 -1.82 -8.72
C VAL A 298 12.05 -1.32 -7.28
N ALA A 299 11.04 -1.61 -6.46
CA ALA A 299 11.08 -1.30 -5.05
C ALA A 299 10.59 -2.50 -4.22
N LEU A 300 11.29 -2.78 -3.13
CA LEU A 300 10.95 -3.79 -2.13
C LEU A 300 10.74 -3.10 -0.79
N ASN A 301 9.73 -3.54 -0.05
CA ASN A 301 9.30 -2.93 1.21
C ASN A 301 8.74 -4.01 2.11
N PHE A 302 9.33 -4.23 3.28
CA PHE A 302 8.85 -5.23 4.22
C PHE A 302 8.41 -4.56 5.51
N ASP A 303 7.20 -4.87 5.94
CA ASP A 303 6.69 -4.44 7.24
C ASP A 303 6.75 -5.62 8.23
N PRO A 304 7.59 -5.52 9.28
CA PRO A 304 7.73 -6.58 10.28
C PRO A 304 6.47 -6.88 11.08
N GLN A 305 5.56 -5.91 11.26
CA GLN A 305 4.32 -6.13 12.00
C GLN A 305 3.35 -6.98 11.18
N THR A 306 3.16 -6.61 9.91
CA THR A 306 2.28 -7.35 9.01
C THR A 306 2.93 -8.65 8.52
N GLN A 307 4.27 -8.76 8.56
CA GLN A 307 5.09 -9.79 7.92
C GLN A 307 4.82 -9.90 6.41
N LEU A 308 4.61 -8.75 5.79
CA LEU A 308 4.27 -8.61 4.38
C LEU A 308 5.43 -7.94 3.66
N LEU A 309 6.02 -8.66 2.70
CA LEU A 309 6.89 -8.05 1.70
C LEU A 309 6.01 -7.55 0.55
N MET A 310 6.03 -6.25 0.33
CA MET A 310 5.46 -5.62 -0.86
C MET A 310 6.59 -5.29 -1.83
N GLY A 311 6.52 -5.84 -3.03
CA GLY A 311 7.39 -5.45 -4.13
C GLY A 311 6.62 -4.85 -5.28
N LYS A 312 7.24 -3.96 -6.03
CA LYS A 312 6.58 -3.31 -7.16
C LYS A 312 7.57 -2.90 -8.22
N MET A 313 7.11 -2.86 -9.47
CA MET A 313 7.95 -2.48 -10.59
C MET A 313 7.20 -1.60 -11.60
N GLN A 314 7.94 -0.73 -12.27
CA GLN A 314 7.42 0.14 -13.32
C GLN A 314 8.46 0.31 -14.43
N GLY A 315 8.04 0.03 -15.66
CA GLY A 315 8.81 0.36 -16.85
C GLY A 315 8.96 1.88 -17.03
N LEU A 316 10.16 2.32 -17.40
CA LEU A 316 10.52 3.74 -17.48
C LEU A 316 10.45 4.31 -18.89
N GLY A 317 9.78 3.61 -19.81
CA GLY A 317 9.60 4.06 -21.18
C GLY A 317 10.69 3.59 -22.14
N ARG A 318 10.72 4.19 -23.33
CA ARG A 318 11.66 3.83 -24.40
C ARG A 318 13.08 4.26 -24.05
N LYS A 319 14.03 3.41 -24.43
CA LYS A 319 15.47 3.68 -24.40
C LYS A 319 16.09 3.15 -25.69
N ALA A 320 17.32 3.53 -26.04
CA ALA A 320 17.97 3.07 -27.28
C ALA A 320 17.93 1.53 -27.45
N GLN A 321 18.10 0.79 -26.34
CA GLN A 321 18.05 -0.66 -26.30
C GLN A 321 16.65 -1.24 -26.04
N VAL A 322 15.69 -0.39 -25.63
CA VAL A 322 14.30 -0.77 -25.31
C VAL A 322 13.35 -0.09 -26.30
N ALA A 323 13.12 -0.73 -27.44
CA ALA A 323 12.37 -0.15 -28.56
C ALA A 323 10.84 -0.12 -28.34
N HIS A 324 10.31 -0.96 -27.46
CA HIS A 324 8.89 -1.00 -27.13
C HIS A 324 8.49 0.08 -26.11
N SER A 325 7.19 0.29 -25.90
CA SER A 325 6.70 1.37 -25.02
C SER A 325 7.19 1.26 -23.57
N ASN A 326 7.37 0.04 -23.05
CA ASN A 326 7.95 -0.22 -21.73
C ASN A 326 7.22 0.52 -20.60
N LYS A 327 5.90 0.36 -20.58
CA LYS A 327 5.00 1.02 -19.62
C LYS A 327 4.35 0.03 -18.64
N ALA A 328 4.93 -1.17 -18.51
CA ALA A 328 4.39 -2.20 -17.64
C ALA A 328 4.45 -1.76 -16.17
N GLU A 329 3.42 -2.11 -15.40
CA GLU A 329 3.35 -1.86 -13.96
C GLU A 329 2.84 -3.13 -13.28
N SER A 330 3.51 -3.57 -12.22
CA SER A 330 3.06 -4.67 -11.38
C SER A 330 3.39 -4.43 -9.91
N LEU A 331 2.64 -5.14 -9.08
CA LEU A 331 2.74 -5.17 -7.63
C LEU A 331 2.73 -6.63 -7.22
N TRP A 332 3.52 -7.00 -6.22
CA TRP A 332 3.42 -8.30 -5.61
C TRP A 332 3.52 -8.24 -4.09
N PHE A 333 2.94 -9.26 -3.47
CA PHE A 333 2.92 -9.44 -2.03
C PHE A 333 3.41 -10.83 -1.69
N THR A 334 4.45 -10.90 -0.85
CA THR A 334 4.98 -12.16 -0.31
C THR A 334 4.80 -12.20 1.20
N TYR A 335 4.21 -13.27 1.72
CA TYR A 335 3.95 -13.44 3.16
C TYR A 335 3.79 -14.92 3.54
N PRO A 336 3.93 -15.29 4.82
CA PRO A 336 3.68 -16.66 5.29
C PRO A 336 2.24 -17.11 5.00
N GLU A 337 2.05 -18.26 4.37
CA GLU A 337 0.71 -18.81 4.07
C GLU A 337 -0.15 -18.98 5.33
N ALA A 338 0.48 -19.27 6.46
CA ALA A 338 -0.19 -19.45 7.74
C ALA A 338 -0.87 -18.18 8.27
N LYS A 339 -0.48 -16.99 7.79
CA LYS A 339 -1.21 -15.73 8.11
C LYS A 339 -2.60 -15.68 7.45
N GLY A 340 -2.85 -16.50 6.43
CA GLY A 340 -4.10 -16.49 5.69
C GLY A 340 -4.25 -15.28 4.76
N GLN A 341 -5.45 -15.13 4.20
CA GLN A 341 -5.86 -14.00 3.35
C GLN A 341 -7.24 -13.53 3.78
N HIS A 342 -7.35 -13.09 5.04
CA HIS A 342 -8.63 -12.87 5.68
C HIS A 342 -8.74 -11.41 6.12
N ILE A 343 -8.88 -10.47 5.17
CA ILE A 343 -9.14 -9.08 5.55
C ILE A 343 -10.63 -8.94 5.86
N ALA A 344 -11.00 -8.88 7.13
CA ALA A 344 -12.38 -8.71 7.57
C ALA A 344 -12.92 -7.37 7.05
N PHE A 345 -13.90 -7.41 6.14
CA PHE A 345 -14.46 -6.18 5.55
C PHE A 345 -15.76 -5.75 6.24
N GLU A 346 -16.41 -6.64 6.98
CA GLU A 346 -17.62 -6.29 7.72
C GLU A 346 -17.32 -5.37 8.90
N GLY A 347 -18.29 -4.52 9.20
CA GLY A 347 -18.24 -3.53 10.27
C GLY A 347 -18.51 -2.11 9.80
N ILE A 348 -18.14 -1.16 10.66
CA ILE A 348 -18.39 0.25 10.48
C ILE A 348 -17.16 0.91 9.89
N TRP A 349 -17.37 1.63 8.80
CA TRP A 349 -16.34 2.35 8.06
C TRP A 349 -16.69 3.84 8.01
N LYS A 350 -15.68 4.69 8.17
CA LYS A 350 -15.76 6.10 7.80
C LYS A 350 -15.22 6.24 6.39
N GLU A 351 -16.05 6.75 5.48
CA GLU A 351 -15.66 7.11 4.12
C GLU A 351 -15.46 8.62 4.03
N THR A 352 -14.28 9.05 3.60
CA THR A 352 -13.99 10.43 3.22
C THR A 352 -13.87 10.49 1.70
N GLN A 353 -14.81 11.16 1.05
CA GLN A 353 -14.87 11.28 -0.40
C GLN A 353 -14.41 12.65 -0.86
N TYR A 354 -13.50 12.66 -1.82
CA TYR A 354 -12.96 13.82 -2.51
C TYR A 354 -13.47 13.78 -3.96
N GLN A 355 -14.34 14.73 -4.30
CA GLN A 355 -14.86 14.89 -5.65
C GLN A 355 -14.75 16.35 -6.06
N GLU A 356 -13.96 16.61 -7.11
CA GLU A 356 -13.61 17.95 -7.57
C GLU A 356 -12.99 18.81 -6.45
N GLN A 357 -13.77 19.71 -5.85
CA GLN A 357 -13.37 20.59 -4.74
C GLN A 357 -14.25 20.39 -3.50
N THR A 358 -15.02 19.31 -3.45
CA THR A 358 -15.91 19.00 -2.35
C THR A 358 -15.40 17.78 -1.58
N LEU A 359 -15.34 17.94 -0.26
CA LEU A 359 -15.05 16.88 0.69
C LEU A 359 -16.35 16.50 1.39
N THR A 360 -16.70 15.22 1.34
CA THR A 360 -17.88 14.68 2.04
C THR A 360 -17.46 13.51 2.91
N GLU A 361 -17.80 13.54 4.20
CA GLU A 361 -17.61 12.40 5.08
C GLU A 361 -18.94 11.68 5.31
N ARG A 362 -18.92 10.35 5.29
CA ARG A 362 -20.09 9.52 5.61
C ARG A 362 -19.71 8.24 6.33
N CYS A 363 -20.61 7.76 7.18
CA CYS A 363 -20.46 6.49 7.87
C CYS A 363 -21.19 5.39 7.10
N LEU A 364 -20.54 4.25 6.94
CA LEU A 364 -21.07 3.06 6.32
C LEU A 364 -21.06 1.92 7.33
N ASN A 365 -22.09 1.07 7.29
CA ASN A 365 -22.08 -0.22 7.95
C ASN A 365 -22.16 -1.30 6.87
N ILE A 366 -21.11 -2.11 6.77
CA ILE A 366 -21.00 -3.21 5.82
C ILE A 366 -21.30 -4.50 6.57
N ALA A 367 -22.38 -5.19 6.18
CA ALA A 367 -22.81 -6.43 6.81
C ALA A 367 -23.65 -7.27 5.85
N ASP A 368 -23.49 -8.59 5.88
CA ASP A 368 -24.28 -9.56 5.12
C ASP A 368 -24.28 -9.27 3.60
N GLY A 369 -23.12 -8.86 3.08
CA GLY A 369 -22.93 -8.50 1.67
C GLY A 369 -23.65 -7.22 1.23
N ARG A 370 -24.08 -6.38 2.18
CA ARG A 370 -24.75 -5.10 1.93
C ARG A 370 -24.00 -3.92 2.54
N VAL A 371 -24.22 -2.74 1.98
CA VAL A 371 -23.68 -1.46 2.46
C VAL A 371 -24.84 -0.58 2.90
N TRP A 372 -24.82 -0.17 4.17
CA TRP A 372 -25.84 0.68 4.76
C TRP A 372 -25.27 2.06 5.09
N LEU A 373 -25.92 3.11 4.60
CA LEU A 373 -25.53 4.49 4.84
C LEU A 373 -26.05 4.98 6.20
N GLY A 374 -25.13 5.61 6.94
CA GLY A 374 -25.38 6.29 8.21
C GLY A 374 -25.18 7.81 8.10
N PRO A 375 -24.93 8.49 9.24
CA PRO A 375 -24.74 9.95 9.27
C PRO A 375 -23.50 10.42 8.48
N SER A 376 -23.55 11.69 8.08
CA SER A 376 -22.46 12.39 7.37
C SER A 376 -21.85 13.49 8.22
N ASN A 377 -20.59 13.86 7.94
CA ASN A 377 -19.86 14.95 8.57
C ASN A 377 -19.83 14.87 10.11
N VAL A 378 -19.57 13.67 10.62
CA VAL A 378 -19.42 13.38 12.05
C VAL A 378 -17.95 13.06 12.37
N SER A 379 -17.50 13.48 13.55
CA SER A 379 -16.12 13.21 14.00
C SER A 379 -15.85 11.71 14.15
N SER A 380 -16.83 10.94 14.62
CA SER A 380 -16.77 9.49 14.70
C SER A 380 -18.10 8.84 14.29
N CYS A 381 -18.01 7.65 13.72
CA CYS A 381 -19.19 6.92 13.28
C CYS A 381 -19.95 6.28 14.45
N PRO A 382 -21.29 6.40 14.51
CA PRO A 382 -22.07 5.77 15.58
C PRO A 382 -21.94 4.25 15.54
N LEU A 383 -21.75 3.62 16.70
CA LEU A 383 -21.64 2.15 16.80
C LEU A 383 -23.00 1.43 16.72
N ALA A 384 -24.10 2.16 16.93
CA ALA A 384 -25.44 1.59 16.95
C ALA A 384 -25.95 1.32 15.53
N ALA A 385 -26.26 0.05 15.22
CA ALA A 385 -26.80 -0.37 13.92
C ALA A 385 -28.04 0.43 13.48
N SER A 386 -28.86 0.92 14.43
CA SER A 386 -30.04 1.76 14.15
C SER A 386 -29.74 3.09 13.46
N ALA A 387 -28.48 3.52 13.41
CA ALA A 387 -28.04 4.71 12.70
C ALA A 387 -27.91 4.49 11.17
N TYR A 388 -27.86 3.24 10.72
CA TYR A 388 -27.63 2.87 9.31
C TYR A 388 -28.91 2.30 8.71
N ARG A 389 -29.67 3.13 7.99
CA ARG A 389 -31.05 2.80 7.58
C ARG A 389 -31.27 2.71 6.08
N GLN A 390 -30.37 3.27 5.29
CA GLN A 390 -30.49 3.34 3.84
C GLN A 390 -29.54 2.32 3.20
N ASP A 391 -30.09 1.35 2.49
CA ASP A 391 -29.30 0.40 1.69
C ASP A 391 -28.77 1.12 0.45
N VAL A 392 -27.44 1.26 0.37
CA VAL A 392 -26.72 1.90 -0.74
C VAL A 392 -25.84 0.91 -1.50
N THR A 393 -26.07 -0.40 -1.33
CA THR A 393 -25.23 -1.47 -1.92
C THR A 393 -25.00 -1.30 -3.43
N GLN A 394 -25.99 -0.75 -4.15
CA GLN A 394 -25.88 -0.49 -5.59
C GLN A 394 -24.78 0.53 -5.97
N GLU A 395 -24.42 1.44 -5.07
CA GLU A 395 -23.37 2.44 -5.27
C GLU A 395 -21.96 1.86 -5.06
N TYR A 396 -21.87 0.66 -4.47
CA TYR A 396 -20.62 -0.02 -4.08
C TYR A 396 -20.50 -1.41 -4.72
N GLN A 397 -21.12 -1.65 -5.87
CA GLN A 397 -21.01 -2.94 -6.58
C GLN A 397 -19.57 -3.28 -7.00
N ASP A 398 -18.68 -2.29 -7.07
CA ASP A 398 -17.25 -2.45 -7.27
C ASP A 398 -16.50 -2.98 -6.06
N MET A 399 -17.08 -2.95 -4.85
CA MET A 399 -16.64 -3.77 -3.70
C MET A 399 -17.00 -5.24 -3.94
N TRP A 400 -16.44 -5.81 -5.00
CA TRP A 400 -16.82 -7.11 -5.53
C TRP A 400 -16.59 -8.27 -4.57
N TRP A 401 -15.80 -8.08 -3.50
CA TRP A 401 -15.62 -9.05 -2.43
C TRP A 401 -16.81 -9.12 -1.46
N LEU A 402 -17.78 -8.18 -1.50
CA LEU A 402 -19.01 -8.25 -0.68
C LEU A 402 -19.82 -9.53 -0.92
N ARG A 403 -19.63 -10.18 -2.08
CA ARG A 403 -20.21 -11.49 -2.38
C ARG A 403 -19.63 -12.64 -1.54
N ASN A 404 -18.50 -12.42 -0.86
CA ASN A 404 -17.88 -13.46 -0.06
C ASN A 404 -18.64 -13.64 1.26
N ALA A 405 -19.35 -14.75 1.35
CA ALA A 405 -20.16 -15.10 2.52
C ALA A 405 -19.34 -15.30 3.81
N SER A 406 -18.01 -15.39 3.73
CA SER A 406 -17.16 -15.48 4.93
C SER A 406 -16.94 -14.14 5.62
N GLY A 407 -17.34 -12.99 5.05
CA GLY A 407 -17.06 -11.66 5.62
C GLY A 407 -15.61 -11.17 5.45
N HIS A 408 -14.80 -11.89 4.68
CA HIS A 408 -13.38 -11.61 4.48
C HIS A 408 -13.03 -11.39 3.01
N ALA A 409 -12.10 -10.48 2.73
CA ALA A 409 -11.54 -10.25 1.41
C ALA A 409 -10.10 -10.73 1.34
N GLN A 410 -9.65 -11.10 0.14
CA GLN A 410 -8.25 -11.39 -0.12
C GLN A 410 -7.51 -10.11 -0.55
N LEU A 411 -6.21 -10.07 -0.27
CA LEU A 411 -5.39 -8.88 -0.49
C LEU A 411 -5.39 -8.42 -1.96
N GLU A 412 -5.39 -9.36 -2.90
CA GLU A 412 -5.52 -9.09 -4.34
C GLU A 412 -6.85 -8.44 -4.72
N GLN A 413 -7.94 -8.76 -4.01
CA GLN A 413 -9.27 -8.24 -4.33
C GLN A 413 -9.39 -6.75 -4.02
N MET A 414 -8.67 -6.31 -2.99
CA MET A 414 -8.60 -4.91 -2.54
C MET A 414 -7.45 -4.12 -3.18
N ASN A 415 -6.69 -4.73 -4.09
CA ASN A 415 -5.53 -4.12 -4.75
C ASN A 415 -5.58 -4.27 -6.27
N VAL A 416 -6.76 -4.31 -6.89
CA VAL A 416 -6.90 -4.47 -8.33
C VAL A 416 -7.87 -3.45 -8.93
N MET A 417 -7.69 -3.13 -10.21
CA MET A 417 -8.70 -2.41 -10.96
C MET A 417 -9.84 -3.35 -11.33
N VAL A 418 -11.08 -2.89 -11.16
CA VAL A 418 -12.28 -3.60 -11.57
C VAL A 418 -13.05 -2.79 -12.60
N ARG A 419 -13.64 -3.49 -13.56
CA ARG A 419 -14.61 -2.96 -14.51
C ARG A 419 -15.99 -3.48 -14.15
N TRP A 420 -16.91 -2.57 -13.85
CA TRP A 420 -18.21 -2.86 -13.26
C TRP A 420 -19.35 -2.05 -13.90
N PHE A 421 -20.60 -2.43 -13.60
CA PHE A 421 -21.78 -2.02 -14.38
C PHE A 421 -22.98 -1.74 -13.46
N PRO A 422 -23.04 -0.56 -12.80
CA PRO A 422 -24.19 -0.18 -11.97
C PRO A 422 -25.47 -0.12 -12.80
N GLN A 423 -25.34 0.25 -14.07
CA GLN A 423 -26.32 0.07 -15.12
C GLN A 423 -25.64 -0.62 -16.32
N PRO A 424 -26.38 -1.21 -17.28
CA PRO A 424 -25.79 -1.96 -18.38
C PRO A 424 -24.69 -1.20 -19.14
N TYR A 425 -24.83 0.12 -19.29
CA TYR A 425 -23.84 1.02 -19.88
C TYR A 425 -23.97 2.45 -19.32
N PRO A 426 -22.89 3.26 -19.36
CA PRO A 426 -21.52 2.88 -19.71
C PRO A 426 -20.84 2.07 -18.60
N ALA A 427 -19.77 1.34 -18.96
CA ALA A 427 -18.94 0.64 -17.99
C ALA A 427 -18.24 1.65 -17.05
N GLN A 428 -18.15 1.30 -15.78
CA GLN A 428 -17.41 2.06 -14.77
C GLN A 428 -16.12 1.32 -14.43
N TYR A 429 -15.10 2.07 -14.05
CA TYR A 429 -13.82 1.53 -13.59
C TYR A 429 -13.52 2.05 -12.19
N THR A 430 -13.07 1.14 -11.33
CA THR A 430 -12.59 1.48 -10.01
C THR A 430 -11.24 0.82 -9.79
N THR A 431 -10.24 1.58 -9.37
CA THR A 431 -9.01 1.01 -8.80
C THR A 431 -9.13 0.97 -7.29
N TRP A 432 -8.94 -0.22 -6.72
CA TRP A 432 -8.77 -0.38 -5.28
C TRP A 432 -7.29 -0.45 -4.91
N GLU A 433 -6.93 0.17 -3.79
CA GLU A 433 -5.61 0.14 -3.18
C GLU A 433 -5.77 -0.01 -1.67
N TYR A 434 -5.22 -1.09 -1.13
CA TYR A 434 -5.19 -1.35 0.30
C TYR A 434 -3.76 -1.66 0.70
N LEU A 435 -3.20 -0.81 1.55
CA LEU A 435 -1.91 -1.05 2.18
C LEU A 435 -2.17 -1.63 3.58
N PRO A 436 -1.92 -2.94 3.80
CA PRO A 436 -2.09 -3.54 5.12
C PRO A 436 -1.23 -2.84 6.17
N ALA A 437 -1.81 -2.64 7.35
CA ALA A 437 -1.11 -2.15 8.52
C ALA A 437 -1.61 -2.86 9.78
N GLY A 438 -0.76 -2.91 10.81
CA GLY A 438 -1.02 -3.68 12.03
C GLY A 438 -0.86 -5.19 11.83
N GLN A 439 -0.74 -5.93 12.93
CA GLN A 439 -0.42 -7.37 12.91
C GLN A 439 -1.43 -8.22 12.13
N ASN A 440 -2.68 -7.77 12.14
CA ASN A 440 -3.85 -8.43 11.58
C ASN A 440 -4.22 -7.94 10.18
N TRP A 441 -3.57 -6.89 9.66
CA TRP A 441 -3.94 -6.26 8.37
C TRP A 441 -5.32 -5.60 8.38
N ASP A 442 -5.76 -5.05 9.51
CA ASP A 442 -7.07 -4.38 9.71
C ASP A 442 -6.96 -2.88 10.00
N GLN A 443 -5.74 -2.33 10.12
CA GLN A 443 -5.50 -0.92 10.44
C GLN A 443 -5.06 -0.10 9.22
N GLY A 444 -5.06 -0.70 8.03
CA GLY A 444 -4.73 -0.02 6.79
C GLY A 444 -5.85 0.90 6.31
N ILE A 445 -5.53 1.81 5.37
CA ILE A 445 -6.53 2.60 4.65
C ILE A 445 -6.84 1.91 3.33
N LEU A 446 -8.13 1.77 3.03
CA LEU A 446 -8.61 1.34 1.73
C LEU A 446 -8.96 2.56 0.88
N TYR A 447 -8.33 2.67 -0.29
CA TYR A 447 -8.59 3.73 -1.25
C TYR A 447 -9.42 3.19 -2.43
N ARG A 448 -10.42 3.98 -2.83
CA ARG A 448 -11.27 3.77 -4.00
C ARG A 448 -11.05 4.91 -4.98
N TYR A 449 -10.52 4.59 -6.15
CA TYR A 449 -10.34 5.56 -7.24
C TYR A 449 -11.36 5.26 -8.32
N GLN A 450 -12.40 6.09 -8.44
CA GLN A 450 -13.40 5.96 -9.50
C GLN A 450 -12.94 6.72 -10.75
N GLN A 451 -12.92 6.02 -11.88
CA GLN A 451 -12.08 6.38 -13.02
C GLN A 451 -12.77 6.21 -14.36
N GLN A 452 -12.39 7.07 -15.31
CA GLN A 452 -12.63 6.87 -16.72
C GLN A 452 -11.37 6.31 -17.37
N VAL A 453 -11.52 5.19 -18.09
CA VAL A 453 -10.43 4.59 -18.86
C VAL A 453 -10.71 4.82 -20.34
N SER A 454 -9.76 5.45 -21.04
CA SER A 454 -9.90 5.80 -22.46
C SER A 454 -8.67 5.38 -23.27
N PRO A 455 -8.85 4.66 -24.38
CA PRO A 455 -7.72 4.23 -25.22
C PRO A 455 -7.05 5.44 -25.88
N GLN A 456 -5.73 5.39 -25.98
CA GLN A 456 -4.90 6.41 -26.62
C GLN A 456 -4.42 5.94 -28.01
N ARG A 457 -3.97 6.90 -28.83
CA ARG A 457 -3.46 6.62 -30.20
C ARG A 457 -2.20 5.75 -30.20
N ASP A 458 -1.42 5.78 -29.13
CA ASP A 458 -0.19 4.99 -28.97
C ASP A 458 -0.46 3.56 -28.45
N GLY A 459 -1.73 3.19 -28.25
CA GLY A 459 -2.16 1.88 -27.78
C GLY A 459 -2.18 1.72 -26.25
N SER A 460 -1.75 2.73 -25.49
CA SER A 460 -1.91 2.76 -24.03
C SER A 460 -3.31 3.21 -23.62
N ASP A 461 -3.66 3.05 -22.35
CA ASP A 461 -4.88 3.64 -21.79
C ASP A 461 -4.55 4.88 -20.97
N ARG A 462 -5.36 5.94 -21.13
CA ARG A 462 -5.41 7.08 -20.22
C ARG A 462 -6.47 6.80 -19.16
N ILE A 463 -6.09 7.00 -17.91
CA ILE A 463 -6.95 6.80 -16.75
C ILE A 463 -7.12 8.16 -16.08
N ASP A 464 -8.35 8.65 -16.07
CA ASP A 464 -8.72 9.93 -15.47
C ASP A 464 -9.56 9.65 -14.22
N THR A 465 -9.04 9.96 -13.03
CA THR A 465 -9.78 9.81 -11.76
C THR A 465 -10.68 11.02 -11.54
N TYR A 466 -11.97 10.77 -11.29
CA TYR A 466 -12.95 11.82 -11.03
C TYR A 466 -13.46 11.81 -9.58
N THR A 467 -13.20 10.75 -8.82
CA THR A 467 -13.53 10.67 -7.40
C THR A 467 -12.54 9.76 -6.68
N ILE A 468 -12.06 10.23 -5.54
CA ILE A 468 -11.22 9.45 -4.62
C ILE A 468 -12.03 9.27 -3.34
N SER A 469 -12.01 8.07 -2.76
CA SER A 469 -12.62 7.83 -1.46
C SER A 469 -11.69 7.02 -0.57
N GLU A 470 -11.53 7.47 0.65
CA GLU A 470 -10.71 6.84 1.69
C GLU A 470 -11.64 6.16 2.69
N PHE A 471 -11.36 4.90 3.02
CA PHE A 471 -12.14 4.12 3.95
C PHE A 471 -11.27 3.75 5.14
N VAL A 472 -11.68 4.19 6.33
CA VAL A 472 -11.05 3.87 7.61
C VAL A 472 -12.02 3.04 8.44
N LYS A 473 -11.61 1.84 8.84
CA LYS A 473 -12.41 0.96 9.69
C LYS A 473 -12.49 1.56 11.10
N GLN A 474 -13.70 1.77 11.60
CA GLN A 474 -13.95 2.33 12.94
C GLN A 474 -14.34 1.23 13.94
N GLN A 475 -14.99 0.16 13.45
CA GLN A 475 -15.40 -0.99 14.26
C GLN A 475 -15.58 -2.21 13.35
N GLY A 476 -15.27 -3.40 13.85
CA GLY A 476 -15.61 -4.67 13.20
C GLY A 476 -14.75 -5.81 13.75
N GLU A 477 -14.86 -6.99 13.16
CA GLU A 477 -13.95 -8.09 13.46
C GLU A 477 -12.51 -7.68 13.06
N PRO A 478 -11.51 -7.96 13.89
CA PRO A 478 -10.11 -7.92 13.46
C PRO A 478 -9.88 -8.93 12.33
N SER A 479 -9.03 -8.58 11.38
CA SER A 479 -8.65 -9.44 10.26
C SER A 479 -7.74 -10.60 10.67
#